data_AF-A0A2N7YEM2-F1
#
_entry.id   AF-A0A2N7YEM2-F1
#
_cell.length_a   1.000
_cell.length_b   1.000
_cell.length_c   1.000
_cell.angle_alpha   90.00
_cell.angle_beta   90.00
_cell.angle_gamma   90.00
#
_symmetry.space_group_name_H-M   'P 1'
#
loop_
_entity.id
_entity.type
_entity.pdbx_description
1 polymer ?
#
loop_
_entity_poly.entity_id
_entity_poly.type
_entity_poly.pdbx_seq_one_letter_code
_entity_poly.pdbx_strand_id
1 'polypeptide(L)'
;MLTARTDTPNVVQGLGAGADDYVCKPFRSAELIARIRARLRTPVSRREEGEVITVGDLTIDPVAHLVQLGGEEISLTPLEYSLLVTMAQYPNRV
;
A
#
# COMPACT_ATOMS: atom_id res chain seq x y z
N MET A 1 -6.58 -10.83 15.21
CA MET A 1 -6.53 -11.63 16.46
C MET A 1 -6.22 -13.09 16.13
N LEU A 2 -5.34 -13.75 16.89
CA LEU A 2 -4.92 -15.14 16.69
C LEU A 2 -5.07 -15.94 17.99
N THR A 3 -5.89 -16.98 18.02
CA THR A 3 -6.31 -17.64 19.28
C THR A 3 -6.60 -19.13 19.12
N ALA A 4 -6.57 -19.88 20.22
CA ALA A 4 -6.96 -21.29 20.28
C ALA A 4 -8.47 -21.49 20.52
N ARG A 5 -9.23 -20.41 20.76
CA ARG A 5 -10.69 -20.46 20.87
C ARG A 5 -11.28 -20.53 19.48
N THR A 6 -11.94 -21.64 19.15
CA THR A 6 -12.38 -21.95 17.79
C THR A 6 -13.89 -21.97 17.62
N ASP A 7 -14.64 -21.82 18.71
CA ASP A 7 -16.09 -21.80 18.70
C ASP A 7 -16.64 -20.49 18.10
N THR A 8 -17.74 -20.62 17.38
CA THR A 8 -18.37 -19.51 16.66
C THR A 8 -18.70 -18.30 17.55
N PRO A 9 -19.22 -18.45 18.79
CA PRO A 9 -19.48 -17.31 19.66
C PRO A 9 -18.22 -16.47 19.93
N ASN A 10 -17.08 -17.12 20.21
CA ASN A 10 -15.81 -16.42 20.42
C ASN A 10 -15.34 -15.69 19.15
N VAL A 11 -15.53 -16.28 17.97
CA VAL A 11 -15.20 -15.63 16.68
C VAL A 11 -16.02 -14.35 16.49
N VAL A 12 -17.34 -14.45 16.65
CA VAL A 12 -18.27 -13.33 16.48
C VAL A 12 -17.99 -12.23 17.49
N GLN A 13 -17.77 -12.57 18.76
CA GLN A 13 -17.42 -11.60 19.79
C GLN A 13 -16.10 -10.89 19.47
N GLY A 14 -15.08 -11.63 19.03
CA GLY A 14 -13.78 -11.04 18.69
C GLY A 14 -13.87 -10.04 17.55
N LEU A 15 -14.59 -10.40 16.47
CA LEU A 15 -14.81 -9.49 15.34
C LEU A 15 -15.68 -8.29 15.75
N GLY A 16 -16.74 -8.51 16.54
CA GLY A 16 -17.60 -7.44 17.04
C GLY A 16 -16.92 -6.46 18.00
N ALA A 17 -15.88 -6.91 18.70
CA ALA A 17 -15.03 -6.07 19.55
C ALA A 17 -14.01 -5.22 18.75
N GLY A 18 -14.07 -5.25 17.42
CA GLY A 18 -13.19 -4.47 16.55
C GLY A 18 -11.92 -5.20 16.12
N ALA A 19 -11.85 -6.53 16.28
CA ALA A 19 -10.76 -7.28 15.68
C ALA A 19 -10.86 -7.19 14.16
N ASP A 20 -9.80 -6.71 13.53
CA ASP A 20 -9.64 -6.72 12.10
C ASP A 20 -9.89 -8.13 11.54
N ASP A 21 -9.14 -9.12 12.04
CA ASP A 21 -9.22 -10.55 11.67
C ASP A 21 -9.41 -11.46 12.87
N TYR A 22 -9.90 -12.67 12.63
CA TYR A 22 -9.96 -13.75 13.61
C TYR A 22 -9.39 -15.04 13.02
N VAL A 23 -8.25 -15.47 13.53
CA VAL A 23 -7.57 -16.69 13.08
C VAL A 23 -7.48 -17.70 14.22
N CYS A 24 -7.99 -18.90 13.98
CA CYS A 24 -8.01 -20.00 14.93
C CYS A 24 -6.76 -20.88 14.82
N LYS A 25 -6.27 -21.43 15.94
CA LYS A 25 -5.22 -22.45 15.96
C LYS A 25 -5.83 -23.86 15.84
N PRO A 26 -5.13 -24.81 15.19
CA PRO A 26 -3.90 -24.62 14.42
C PRO A 26 -4.18 -23.97 13.05
N PHE A 27 -3.30 -23.08 12.61
CA PHE A 27 -3.39 -22.41 11.31
C PHE A 27 -2.20 -22.78 10.42
N ARG A 28 -2.36 -22.62 9.11
CA ARG A 28 -1.27 -22.79 8.15
C ARG A 28 -0.50 -21.48 8.02
N SER A 29 0.83 -21.52 8.14
CA SER A 29 1.67 -20.31 8.05
C SER A 29 1.46 -19.53 6.74
N ALA A 30 1.33 -20.25 5.62
CA ALA A 30 1.07 -19.62 4.31
C ALA A 30 -0.24 -18.84 4.28
N GLU A 31 -1.30 -19.36 4.92
CA GLU A 31 -2.60 -18.68 5.00
C GLU A 31 -2.52 -17.44 5.88
N LEU A 32 -1.85 -17.54 7.04
CA LEU A 32 -1.67 -16.38 7.91
C LEU A 32 -0.91 -15.26 7.20
N ILE A 33 0.18 -15.58 6.48
CA ILE A 33 0.95 -14.62 5.70
C ILE A 33 0.08 -13.98 4.61
N ALA A 34 -0.71 -14.78 3.89
CA ALA A 34 -1.61 -14.26 2.85
C ALA A 34 -2.66 -13.30 3.43
N ARG A 35 -3.25 -13.61 4.59
CA ARG A 35 -4.20 -12.75 5.30
C ARG A 35 -3.56 -11.44 5.75
N ILE A 36 -2.35 -11.49 6.31
CA ILE A 36 -1.58 -10.30 6.70
C ILE A 36 -1.33 -9.40 5.48
N ARG A 37 -0.81 -9.96 4.38
CA ARG A 37 -0.55 -9.22 3.14
C ARG A 37 -1.82 -8.61 2.56
N ALA A 38 -2.92 -9.37 2.54
CA ALA A 38 -4.20 -8.89 2.03
C ALA A 38 -4.72 -7.67 2.81
N ARG A 39 -4.49 -7.62 4.13
CA ARG A 39 -4.87 -6.48 4.98
C ARG A 39 -3.94 -5.28 4.86
N LEU A 40 -2.64 -5.52 4.72
CA LEU A 40 -1.65 -4.44 4.55
C LEU A 40 -1.65 -3.84 3.14
N ARG A 41 -2.33 -4.50 2.18
CA ARG A 41 -2.45 -4.02 0.81
C ARG A 41 -3.22 -2.69 0.78
N THR A 42 -2.47 -1.59 0.69
CA THR A 42 -3.04 -0.27 0.44
C THR A 42 -3.45 -0.21 -1.04
N PRO A 43 -4.55 0.45 -1.43
CA PRO A 43 -4.91 0.63 -2.85
C PRO A 43 -3.80 1.29 -3.67
N VAL A 44 -2.95 2.09 -3.03
CA VAL A 44 -1.75 2.70 -3.62
C VAL A 44 -0.60 1.70 -3.84
N SER A 45 -0.52 0.63 -3.04
CA SER A 45 0.48 -0.44 -3.20
C SER A 45 0.31 -1.27 -4.47
N ARG A 46 -0.65 -0.91 -5.34
CA ARG A 46 -0.82 -1.48 -6.67
C ARG A 46 -0.07 -0.70 -7.75
N ARG A 47 0.39 0.52 -7.51
CA ARG A 47 1.40 1.12 -8.39
C ARG A 47 2.68 0.34 -8.16
N GLU A 48 3.07 -0.43 -9.16
CA GLU A 48 4.30 -1.21 -9.11
C GLU A 48 5.46 -0.24 -8.87
N GLU A 49 6.40 -0.61 -8.00
CA GLU A 49 7.62 0.16 -7.80
C GLU A 49 8.31 0.33 -9.16
N GLY A 50 8.33 1.56 -9.69
CA GLY A 50 8.92 1.88 -10.98
C GLY A 50 7.94 2.13 -12.13
N GLU A 51 6.62 2.13 -11.91
CA GLU A 51 5.67 2.56 -12.95
C GLU A 51 5.78 4.07 -13.21
N VAL A 52 5.76 4.48 -14.49
CA VAL A 52 5.75 5.89 -14.89
C VAL A 52 4.46 6.54 -14.40
N ILE A 53 4.58 7.65 -13.67
CA ILE A 53 3.44 8.37 -13.09
C ILE A 53 3.10 9.56 -13.99
N THR A 54 1.89 9.57 -14.57
CA THR A 54 1.38 10.70 -15.37
C THR A 54 0.26 11.43 -14.61
N VAL A 55 0.37 12.75 -14.49
CA VAL A 55 -0.63 13.64 -13.88
C VAL A 55 -0.80 14.88 -14.75
N GLY A 56 -1.83 14.89 -15.61
CA GLY A 56 -1.99 15.94 -16.63
C GLY A 56 -0.77 15.94 -17.56
N ASP A 57 -0.11 17.09 -17.70
CA ASP A 57 1.10 17.25 -18.52
C ASP A 57 2.39 16.83 -17.80
N LEU A 58 2.32 16.46 -16.51
CA LEU A 58 3.46 16.02 -15.71
C LEU A 58 3.67 14.51 -15.90
N THR A 59 4.89 14.13 -16.25
CA THR A 59 5.34 12.74 -16.34
C THR A 59 6.53 12.54 -15.41
N ILE A 60 6.51 11.49 -14.60
CA ILE A 60 7.58 11.13 -13.68
C ILE A 60 7.97 9.68 -13.96
N ASP A 61 9.24 9.44 -14.28
CA ASP A 61 9.83 8.11 -14.36
C ASP A 61 10.69 7.86 -13.12
N PRO A 62 10.19 7.08 -12.13
CA PRO A 62 10.93 6.82 -10.90
C PRO A 62 12.22 6.02 -11.10
N VAL A 63 12.27 5.20 -12.16
CA VAL A 63 13.40 4.33 -12.49
C VAL A 63 14.51 5.14 -13.15
N ALA A 64 14.15 5.99 -14.11
CA ALA A 64 15.09 6.87 -14.80
C ALA A 64 15.47 8.12 -13.99
N HIS A 65 14.77 8.40 -12.88
CA HIS A 65 14.91 9.65 -12.12
C HIS A 65 14.62 10.91 -12.98
N LEU A 66 13.67 10.78 -13.90
CA LEU A 66 13.33 11.79 -14.90
C LEU A 66 11.96 12.41 -14.59
N VAL A 67 11.87 13.74 -14.68
CA VAL A 67 10.60 14.47 -14.56
C VAL A 67 10.42 15.35 -15.78
N GLN A 68 9.26 15.30 -16.40
CA GLN A 68 8.92 16.13 -17.56
C GLN A 68 7.58 16.84 -17.37
N LEU A 69 7.47 18.06 -17.89
CA LEU A 69 6.21 18.80 -17.98
C LEU A 69 5.99 19.22 -19.42
N GLY A 70 4.89 18.78 -20.02
CA GLY A 70 4.61 19.05 -21.44
C GLY A 70 5.69 18.48 -22.38
N GLY A 71 6.41 17.45 -21.95
CA GLY A 71 7.51 16.82 -22.70
C GLY A 71 8.89 17.46 -22.51
N GLU A 72 9.00 18.57 -21.78
CA GLU A 72 10.30 19.17 -21.43
C GLU A 72 10.78 18.65 -20.07
N GLU A 73 12.06 18.29 -20.00
CA GLU A 73 12.69 17.79 -18.77
C GLU A 73 12.88 18.93 -17.74
N ILE A 74 12.51 18.65 -16.49
CA ILE A 74 12.68 19.54 -15.36
C ILE A 74 13.76 18.96 -14.44
N SER A 75 14.84 19.71 -14.24
CA SER A 75 15.83 19.40 -13.22
C SER A 75 15.32 19.78 -11.83
N LEU A 76 15.27 18.81 -10.92
CA LEU A 76 14.88 18.99 -9.53
C LEU A 76 16.06 18.69 -8.61
N THR A 77 16.12 19.38 -7.46
CA THR A 77 16.99 18.96 -6.37
C THR A 77 16.52 17.60 -5.80
N PRO A 78 17.37 16.86 -5.07
CA PRO A 78 16.98 15.58 -4.48
C PRO A 78 15.75 15.66 -3.56
N LEU A 79 15.59 16.77 -2.84
CA LEU A 79 14.46 16.97 -1.93
C LEU A 79 13.16 17.26 -2.71
N GLU A 80 13.22 18.11 -3.74
CA GLU A 80 12.07 18.42 -4.59
C GLU A 80 11.58 17.18 -5.34
N TYR A 81 12.51 16.39 -5.88
CA TYR A 81 12.20 15.12 -6.54
C TYR A 81 11.53 14.14 -5.58
N SER A 82 12.11 13.91 -4.40
CA SER A 82 11.54 12.94 -3.46
C SER A 82 10.15 13.36 -2.96
N LEU A 83 9.95 14.66 -2.73
CA LEU A 83 8.66 15.21 -2.35
C LEU A 83 7.63 15.02 -3.47
N LEU A 84 7.99 15.37 -4.71
CA LEU A 84 7.10 15.23 -5.87
C LEU A 84 6.69 13.77 -6.09
N VAL A 85 7.65 12.84 -6.10
CA VAL A 85 7.39 11.41 -6.26
C VAL A 85 6.47 10.91 -5.14
N THR A 86 6.72 11.31 -3.90
CA THR A 86 5.89 10.91 -2.76
C THR A 86 4.45 11.40 -2.92
N MET A 87 4.26 12.68 -3.26
CA MET A 87 2.94 13.26 -3.49
C MET A 87 2.22 12.58 -4.68
N ALA A 88 2.96 12.28 -5.75
CA ALA A 88 2.42 11.63 -6.94
C ALA A 88 2.04 10.16 -6.69
N GLN A 89 2.81 9.45 -5.85
CA GLN A 89 2.51 8.07 -5.44
C GLN A 89 1.26 8.00 -4.56
N TYR A 90 1.10 8.93 -3.61
CA TYR A 90 0.00 8.94 -2.63
C TYR A 90 -0.94 10.15 -2.81
N PRO A 91 -1.68 10.26 -3.94
CA PRO A 91 -2.51 11.42 -4.22
C PRO A 91 -3.62 11.59 -3.17
N ASN A 92 -3.89 12.85 -2.80
CA ASN A 92 -4.93 13.25 -1.83
C ASN A 92 -4.75 12.73 -0.39
N ARG A 93 -3.52 12.36 0.00
CA ARG A 93 -3.16 12.15 1.41
C ARG A 93 -2.39 13.37 1.94
N VAL A 94 -2.75 13.81 3.15
CA VAL A 94 -2.09 14.87 3.92
C VAL A 94 -1.42 14.25 5.13
#